data_AF-A0A1H7EMH1-F1
#
_entry.id   AF-A0A1H7EMH1-F1
#
_cell.length_a   1.000
_cell.length_b   1.000
_cell.length_c   1.000
_cell.angle_alpha   90.00
_cell.angle_beta   90.00
_cell.angle_gamma   90.00
#
_symmetry.space_group_name_H-M   'P 1'
#
loop_
_entity.id
_entity.type
_entity.pdbx_description
1 polymer ?
#
loop_
_entity_poly.entity_id
_entity_poly.type
_entity_poly.pdbx_seq_one_letter_code
_entity_poly.pdbx_strand_id
1 'polypeptide(L)'
;MGMNLIVERSGAGKAGISLAEWRQLLSTDAGLRERAQPYVAVNPRTGEKIQLALGEADAEFFHEDEWQPFLRYARGKLVTAYVAAFDDPLDAQRRKIAGIAAALKAVVMTDMDDAPIDW
;
A
#
# COMPACT_ATOMS: atom_id res chain seq x y z
N MET A 1 -6.88 15.87 -8.74
CA MET A 1 -5.83 15.50 -7.77
C MET A 1 -6.26 14.20 -7.12
N GLY A 2 -5.42 13.17 -7.14
CA GLY A 2 -5.68 11.95 -6.38
C GLY A 2 -5.12 12.11 -4.97
N MET A 3 -5.84 11.62 -3.98
CA MET A 3 -5.40 11.54 -2.59
C MET A 3 -4.63 10.24 -2.41
N ASN A 4 -3.53 10.25 -1.66
CA ASN A 4 -2.83 9.04 -1.26
C ASN A 4 -3.20 8.68 0.17
N LEU A 5 -3.25 7.37 0.40
CA LEU A 5 -3.35 6.79 1.72
C LEU A 5 -1.97 6.30 2.15
N ILE A 6 -1.61 6.60 3.39
CA ILE A 6 -0.28 6.38 3.94
C ILE A 6 -0.43 5.58 5.23
N VAL A 7 0.35 4.51 5.37
CA VAL A 7 0.55 3.80 6.64
C VAL A 7 1.93 4.17 7.18
N GLU A 8 1.97 4.77 8.36
CA GLU A 8 3.21 5.17 9.00
C GLU A 8 3.16 5.09 10.53
N ARG A 9 4.32 5.04 11.18
CA ARG A 9 4.40 5.06 12.64
C ARG A 9 4.27 6.50 13.15
N SER A 10 3.20 6.81 13.87
CA SER A 10 2.99 8.12 14.48
C SER A 10 3.83 8.31 15.76
N GLY A 11 4.50 9.45 15.88
CA GLY A 11 5.26 9.88 17.06
C GLY A 11 6.63 10.46 16.74
N ALA A 12 6.97 11.62 17.33
CA ALA A 12 8.27 12.26 17.15
C ALA A 12 9.42 11.29 17.50
N GLY A 13 10.33 11.06 16.55
CA GLY A 13 11.50 10.20 16.73
C GLY A 13 11.28 8.69 16.57
N LYS A 14 10.06 8.23 16.19
CA LYS A 14 9.88 6.83 15.83
C LYS A 14 10.57 6.53 14.50
N ALA A 15 11.36 5.44 14.48
CA ALA A 15 11.89 4.90 13.24
C ALA A 15 10.71 4.50 12.33
N GLY A 16 10.80 4.84 11.05
CA GLY A 16 9.83 4.40 10.03
C GLY A 16 9.69 2.88 10.00
N ILE A 17 8.69 2.40 9.28
CA ILE A 17 8.54 0.96 9.00
C ILE A 17 9.81 0.51 8.28
N SER A 18 10.56 -0.43 8.83
CA SER A 18 11.76 -0.90 8.12
C SER A 18 11.37 -1.84 6.98
N LEU A 19 12.22 -1.89 5.95
CA LEU A 19 12.04 -2.81 4.83
C LEU A 19 11.99 -4.28 5.30
N ALA A 20 12.81 -4.64 6.29
CA ALA A 20 12.85 -6.00 6.82
C ALA A 20 11.53 -6.36 7.54
N GLU A 21 10.98 -5.45 8.34
CA GLU A 21 9.66 -5.64 8.98
C GLU A 21 8.56 -5.80 7.93
N TRP A 22 8.60 -4.99 6.87
CA TRP A 22 7.63 -5.08 5.79
C TRP A 22 7.70 -6.42 5.05
N ARG A 23 8.89 -6.84 4.64
CA ARG A 23 9.11 -8.15 3.99
C ARG A 23 8.72 -9.31 4.87
N GLN A 24 8.99 -9.23 6.18
CA GLN A 24 8.54 -10.24 7.13
C GLN A 24 7.03 -10.38 7.06
N LEU A 25 6.28 -9.27 7.09
CA LEU A 25 4.83 -9.31 7.00
C LEU A 25 4.35 -9.93 5.67
N LEU A 26 4.94 -9.51 4.54
CA LEU A 26 4.65 -10.08 3.21
C LEU A 26 4.89 -11.58 3.13
N SER A 27 5.90 -12.11 3.82
CA SER A 27 6.18 -13.55 3.83
C SER A 27 5.26 -14.37 4.76
N THR A 28 4.63 -13.72 5.73
CA THR A 28 3.79 -14.40 6.75
C THR A 28 2.29 -14.38 6.43
N ASP A 29 1.83 -13.39 5.67
CA ASP A 29 0.43 -13.27 5.26
C ASP A 29 0.22 -13.88 3.87
N ALA A 30 -0.50 -15.00 3.79
CA ALA A 30 -0.75 -15.70 2.53
C ALA A 30 -1.53 -14.87 1.50
N GLY A 31 -2.23 -13.80 1.94
CA GLY A 31 -2.90 -12.86 1.06
C GLY A 31 -1.97 -11.79 0.50
N LEU A 32 -0.71 -11.71 0.95
CA LEU A 32 0.25 -10.70 0.52
C LEU A 32 1.47 -11.34 -0.14
N ARG A 33 2.12 -10.60 -1.04
CA ARG A 33 3.45 -10.96 -1.57
C ARG A 33 4.19 -9.74 -2.10
N GLU A 34 5.51 -9.85 -2.24
CA GLU A 34 6.28 -8.89 -3.04
C GLU A 34 5.89 -9.01 -4.52
N ARG A 35 5.69 -7.87 -5.16
CA ARG A 35 5.36 -7.76 -6.57
C ARG A 35 6.55 -8.22 -7.41
N ALA A 36 6.31 -9.21 -8.27
CA ALA A 36 7.36 -9.76 -9.14
C ALA A 36 7.41 -9.09 -10.53
N GLN A 37 6.33 -8.44 -10.98
CA GLN A 37 6.22 -7.91 -12.33
C GLN A 37 6.17 -6.37 -12.37
N PRO A 38 6.94 -5.72 -13.28
CA PRO A 38 6.86 -4.28 -13.50
C PRO A 38 5.44 -3.78 -13.78
N TYR A 39 5.17 -2.51 -13.49
CA TYR A 39 3.90 -1.91 -13.93
C TYR A 39 3.96 -1.68 -15.44
N VAL A 40 2.85 -1.92 -16.13
CA VAL A 40 2.72 -1.64 -17.56
C VAL A 40 1.64 -0.60 -17.74
N ALA A 41 2.04 0.63 -18.05
CA ALA A 41 1.12 1.66 -18.50
C ALA A 41 1.02 1.60 -20.03
N VAL A 42 -0.18 1.82 -20.57
CA VAL A 42 -0.40 1.91 -22.02
C VAL A 42 -0.70 3.37 -22.34
N ASN A 43 0.07 3.98 -23.23
CA ASN A 43 -0.22 5.32 -23.72
C ASN A 43 -1.54 5.27 -24.53
N PRO A 44 -2.60 5.98 -24.09
CA PRO A 44 -3.90 5.88 -24.73
C PRO A 44 -3.95 6.48 -26.14
N ARG A 45 -2.96 7.32 -26.51
CA ARG A 45 -2.88 7.96 -27.83
C ARG A 45 -2.08 7.15 -28.84
N THR A 46 -1.01 6.47 -28.39
CA THR A 46 -0.07 5.78 -29.28
C THR A 46 -0.11 4.26 -29.16
N GLY A 47 -0.74 3.72 -28.10
CA GLY A 47 -0.71 2.29 -27.78
C GLY A 47 0.63 1.79 -27.25
N GLU A 48 1.60 2.68 -27.06
CA GLU A 48 2.93 2.32 -26.57
C GLU A 48 2.86 1.81 -25.12
N LYS A 49 3.55 0.70 -24.85
CA LYS A 49 3.67 0.13 -23.50
C LYS A 49 4.86 0.73 -22.78
N ILE A 50 4.59 1.47 -21.71
CA ILE A 50 5.59 2.07 -20.83
C ILE A 50 5.73 1.14 -19.62
N GLN A 51 6.89 0.49 -19.51
CA GLN A 51 7.23 -0.30 -18.32
C GLN A 51 7.78 0.63 -17.24
N LEU A 52 7.15 0.62 -16.07
CA LEU A 52 7.66 1.31 -14.89
C LEU A 52 8.38 0.29 -14.02
N ALA A 53 9.57 0.66 -13.56
CA ALA A 53 10.37 -0.18 -12.67
C ALA A 53 9.58 -0.55 -11.40
N LEU A 54 9.87 -1.74 -10.88
CA LEU A 54 9.36 -2.18 -9.58
C LEU A 54 9.91 -1.27 -8.47
N GLY A 55 9.04 -0.84 -7.56
CA GLY A 55 9.46 -0.23 -6.31
C GLY A 55 10.12 -1.27 -5.39
N GLU A 56 10.90 -0.77 -4.43
CA GLU A 56 11.50 -1.61 -3.40
C GLU A 56 10.39 -2.22 -2.53
N ALA A 57 10.24 -3.55 -2.55
CA ALA A 57 9.18 -4.27 -1.83
C ALA A 57 7.75 -3.71 -2.06
N ASP A 58 7.45 -3.30 -3.28
CA ASP A 58 6.05 -3.11 -3.70
C ASP A 58 5.29 -4.41 -3.49
N ALA A 59 4.06 -4.33 -3.00
CA ALA A 59 3.26 -5.49 -2.65
C ALA A 59 2.04 -5.67 -3.54
N GLU A 60 1.64 -6.94 -3.65
CA GLU A 60 0.37 -7.36 -4.20
C GLU A 60 -0.49 -7.99 -3.10
N PHE A 61 -1.81 -7.80 -3.22
CA PHE A 61 -2.81 -8.40 -2.36
C PHE A 61 -3.70 -9.33 -3.20
N PHE A 62 -3.95 -10.53 -2.68
CA PHE A 62 -4.84 -11.48 -3.32
C PHE A 62 -6.29 -11.17 -2.98
N HIS A 63 -7.04 -10.71 -3.98
CA HIS A 63 -8.43 -10.29 -3.86
C HIS A 63 -9.18 -10.62 -5.15
N GLU A 64 -10.45 -11.03 -5.05
CA GLU A 64 -11.27 -11.39 -6.23
C GLU A 64 -10.61 -12.40 -7.17
N ASP A 65 -9.96 -13.42 -6.58
CA ASP A 65 -9.23 -14.49 -7.27
C ASP A 65 -8.02 -14.03 -8.12
N GLU A 66 -7.54 -12.80 -7.91
CA GLU A 66 -6.35 -12.28 -8.58
C GLU A 66 -5.38 -11.52 -7.65
N TRP A 67 -4.13 -11.42 -8.08
CA TRP A 67 -3.12 -10.62 -7.39
C TRP A 67 -3.13 -9.20 -7.93
N GLN A 68 -3.55 -8.25 -7.10
CA GLN A 68 -3.68 -6.85 -7.48
C GLN A 68 -2.57 -6.00 -6.84
N PRO A 69 -2.06 -4.94 -7.51
CA PRO A 69 -1.19 -3.97 -6.87
C PRO A 69 -1.85 -3.38 -5.63
N PHE A 70 -1.11 -3.27 -4.53
CA PHE A 70 -1.72 -2.93 -3.24
C PHE A 70 -1.02 -1.79 -2.50
N LEU A 71 0.11 -2.05 -1.85
CA LEU A 71 0.87 -1.07 -1.08
C LEU A 71 2.29 -0.96 -1.64
N ARG A 72 2.75 0.28 -1.84
CA ARG A 72 4.13 0.58 -2.24
C ARG A 72 4.94 1.00 -1.03
N TYR A 73 6.13 0.45 -0.85
CA TYR A 73 7.02 0.89 0.21
C TYR A 73 7.82 2.12 -0.25
N ALA A 74 7.78 3.19 0.53
CA ALA A 74 8.46 4.43 0.22
C ALA A 74 8.99 5.09 1.50
N ARG A 75 10.31 5.11 1.66
CA ARG A 75 11.02 5.85 2.72
C ARG A 75 10.47 5.57 4.13
N GLY A 76 10.21 4.30 4.43
CA GLY A 76 9.71 3.88 5.74
C GLY A 76 8.21 4.04 5.95
N LYS A 77 7.45 4.26 4.87
CA LYS A 77 5.99 4.35 4.83
C LYS A 77 5.44 3.35 3.81
N LEU A 78 4.19 2.95 3.98
CA LEU A 78 3.46 2.21 2.94
C LEU A 78 2.43 3.14 2.32
N VAL A 79 2.35 3.17 1.00
CA VAL A 79 1.55 4.17 0.27
C VAL A 79 0.70 3.49 -0.79
N THR A 80 -0.56 3.88 -0.89
CA THR A 80 -1.44 3.54 -2.01
C THR A 80 -2.31 4.72 -2.40
N ALA A 81 -2.90 4.65 -3.60
CA ALA A 81 -3.89 5.65 -3.99
C ALA A 81 -5.17 5.42 -3.19
N TYR A 82 -5.78 6.50 -2.71
CA TYR A 82 -7.13 6.42 -2.15
C TYR A 82 -8.11 6.08 -3.27
N VAL A 83 -8.99 5.12 -3.01
CA VAL A 83 -10.11 4.77 -3.88
C VAL A 83 -11.41 4.89 -3.09
N ALA A 84 -12.49 5.28 -3.75
CA ALA A 84 -13.80 5.49 -3.10
C ALA A 84 -14.35 4.22 -2.41
N ALA A 85 -13.91 3.03 -2.85
CA ALA A 85 -14.26 1.77 -2.17
C ALA A 85 -13.84 1.74 -0.70
N PHE A 86 -12.78 2.49 -0.31
CA PHE A 86 -12.35 2.58 1.07
C PHE A 86 -13.33 3.33 1.99
N ASP A 87 -14.31 4.05 1.44
CA ASP A 87 -15.38 4.63 2.26
C ASP A 87 -16.23 3.53 2.94
N ASP A 88 -16.30 2.33 2.36
CA ASP A 88 -16.97 1.17 2.94
C ASP A 88 -16.07 0.46 3.98
N PRO A 89 -16.47 0.38 5.28
CA PRO A 89 -15.71 -0.35 6.30
C PRO A 89 -15.61 -1.86 6.06
N LEU A 90 -16.46 -2.42 5.19
CA LEU A 90 -16.43 -3.83 4.82
C LEU A 90 -15.51 -4.13 3.64
N ASP A 91 -14.97 -3.11 2.98
CA ASP A 91 -14.03 -3.28 1.88
C ASP A 91 -12.81 -4.11 2.31
N ALA A 92 -12.50 -5.14 1.53
CA ALA A 92 -11.48 -6.11 1.89
C ALA A 92 -10.08 -5.47 1.91
N GLN A 93 -9.82 -4.54 0.99
CA GLN A 93 -8.53 -3.84 0.90
C GLN A 93 -8.37 -2.90 2.10
N ARG A 94 -9.38 -2.10 2.45
CA ARG A 94 -9.39 -1.26 3.66
C ARG A 94 -9.12 -2.09 4.90
N ARG A 95 -9.85 -3.18 5.11
CA ARG A 95 -9.67 -4.05 6.28
C ARG A 95 -8.27 -4.66 6.32
N LYS A 96 -7.71 -5.01 5.16
CA LYS A 96 -6.32 -5.49 5.07
C LYS A 96 -5.34 -4.38 5.44
N ILE A 97 -5.52 -3.15 4.96
CA ILE A 97 -4.67 -1.99 5.30
C ILE A 97 -4.73 -1.70 6.81
N ALA A 98 -5.93 -1.67 7.41
CA ALA A 98 -6.09 -1.48 8.85
C ALA A 98 -5.39 -2.58 9.66
N GLY A 99 -5.52 -3.85 9.23
CA GLY A 99 -4.81 -4.98 9.83
C GLY A 99 -3.28 -4.86 9.75
N ILE A 100 -2.75 -4.39 8.61
CA ILE A 100 -1.32 -4.11 8.42
C ILE A 100 -0.86 -2.98 9.35
N ALA A 101 -1.63 -1.89 9.43
CA ALA A 101 -1.33 -0.78 10.32
C ALA A 101 -1.25 -1.25 11.78
N ALA A 102 -2.23 -2.05 12.23
CA ALA A 102 -2.23 -2.64 13.56
C ALA A 102 -1.01 -3.54 13.81
N ALA A 103 -0.68 -4.43 12.86
CA ALA A 103 0.45 -5.35 12.97
C ALA A 103 1.81 -4.61 13.07
N LEU A 104 1.94 -3.48 12.37
CA LEU A 104 3.15 -2.66 12.36
C LEU A 104 3.19 -1.60 13.48
N LYS A 105 2.15 -1.52 14.32
CA LYS A 105 1.92 -0.46 15.31
C LYS A 105 2.00 0.94 14.67
N ALA A 106 1.41 1.02 13.49
CA ALA A 106 1.33 2.20 12.64
C ALA A 106 -0.11 2.75 12.65
N VAL A 107 -0.28 3.93 12.06
CA VAL A 107 -1.58 4.57 11.82
C VAL A 107 -1.79 4.72 10.32
N VAL A 108 -3.05 4.86 9.93
CA VAL A 108 -3.45 5.20 8.57
C VAL A 108 -3.71 6.70 8.52
N MET A 109 -3.20 7.38 7.50
CA MET A 109 -3.42 8.81 7.26
C MET A 109 -3.57 9.08 5.76
N THR A 110 -3.92 10.32 5.41
CA THR A 110 -3.92 10.79 4.03
C THR A 110 -2.74 11.72 3.78
N ASP A 111 -2.41 12.00 2.53
CA ASP A 111 -1.47 13.07 2.18
C ASP A 111 -2.09 14.48 2.21
N MET A 112 -3.36 14.60 2.60
CA MET A 112 -4.12 15.85 2.67
C MET A 112 -4.24 16.40 4.09
N ASP A 113 -4.22 15.53 5.10
CA ASP A 113 -4.34 15.87 6.52
C ASP A 113 -3.36 15.03 7.34
N ASP A 114 -2.70 15.65 8.32
CA ASP A 114 -1.79 15.00 9.26
C ASP A 114 -2.55 14.20 10.35
N ALA A 115 -3.88 14.27 10.36
CA ALA A 115 -4.73 13.49 11.26
C ALA A 115 -4.81 12.01 10.84
N PRO A 116 -4.58 11.07 11.78
CA PRO A 116 -4.90 9.66 11.57
C PRO A 116 -6.38 9.45 11.28
N ILE A 117 -6.68 8.54 10.34
CA ILE A 117 -8.03 8.08 10.04
C ILE A 117 -8.39 6.96 11.03
N ASP A 118 -9.62 6.98 11.54
CA ASP A 118 -10.15 5.98 12.47
C ASP A 118 -10.65 4.72 11.72
N TRP A 119 -9.73 3.79 11.43
CA TRP A 119 -9.94 2.55 10.68
C TRP A 119 -9.54 1.30 11.47
#